data_AF-A0A1R3FUY8-F1
#
_entry.id   AF-A0A1R3FUY8-F1
#
_cell.length_a   1.000
_cell.length_b   1.000
_cell.length_c   1.000
_cell.angle_alpha   90.00
_cell.angle_beta   90.00
_cell.angle_gamma   90.00
#
_symmetry.space_group_name_H-M   'P 1'
#
loop_
_entity.id
_entity.type
_entity.pdbx_description
1 polymer ?
#
loop_
_entity_poly.entity_id
_entity_poly.type
_entity_poly.pdbx_seq_one_letter_code
_entity_poly.pdbx_strand_id
1 'polypeptide(L)' 'NILRDDFGHLKVADFGVSKLLKVAKTVKEDRPVTSQETSWRYVAAEVCRNEEYDTKVDVFSFALILQEVN' A
#
# COMPACT_ATOMS: atom_id res chain seq x y z
N ASN A 1 6.13 0.48 7.44
CA ASN A 1 4.79 0.98 7.88
C ASN A 1 4.07 0.07 8.87
N ILE A 2 4.79 -0.84 9.55
CA ILE A 2 4.27 -1.66 10.65
C ILE A 2 5.20 -1.45 11.84
N LEU A 3 4.65 -1.09 13.00
CA LEU A 3 5.38 -0.84 14.24
C LEU A 3 4.94 -1.85 15.30
N ARG A 4 5.83 -2.21 16.22
CA ARG A 4 5.55 -3.10 17.36
C ARG A 4 5.57 -2.29 18.65
N ASP A 5 4.56 -2.43 19.49
CA ASP A 5 4.56 -1.82 20.82
C ASP A 5 5.24 -2.70 21.88
N ASP A 6 5.39 -2.17 23.10
CA ASP A 6 6.08 -2.84 24.21
C ASP A 6 5.37 -4.12 24.67
N PHE A 7 4.08 -4.27 24.38
CA PHE A 7 3.29 -5.48 24.63
C PHE A 7 3.38 -6.49 23.49
N GLY A 8 4.08 -6.13 22.42
CA GLY A 8 4.29 -6.97 21.25
C GLY A 8 3.18 -6.89 20.20
N HIS A 9 2.22 -5.98 20.32
CA HIS A 9 1.18 -5.80 19.31
C HIS A 9 1.71 -5.03 18.10
N LEU A 10 1.31 -5.47 16.91
CA LEU A 10 1.63 -4.80 15.65
C LEU A 10 0.59 -3.73 15.33
N LYS A 11 1.04 -2.56 14.86
CA LYS A 11 0.20 -1.43 14.45
C LYS A 11 0.65 -0.93 13.09
N VAL A 12 -0.31 -0.65 12.22
CA VAL A 12 -0.05 0.01 10.93
C VAL A 12 0.15 1.51 11.17
N ALA A 13 1.15 2.09 10.51
CA ALA A 13 1.50 3.50 10.60
C ALA A 13 1.74 4.08 9.19
N ASP A 14 2.00 5.39 9.13
CA ASP A 14 2.33 6.12 7.89
C ASP A 14 1.21 6.08 6.83
N PHE A 15 0.12 6.82 7.10
CA PHE A 15 -1.04 6.99 6.22
C PHE A 15 -0.92 8.22 5.30
N GLY A 16 0.28 8.80 5.15
CA GLY A 16 0.49 10.05 4.41
C GLY A 16 0.14 9.96 2.91
N VAL A 17 0.17 8.74 2.36
CA VAL A 17 -0.19 8.42 0.97
C VAL A 17 -1.52 7.67 0.83
N SER A 18 -2.22 7.44 1.94
CA SER A 18 -3.47 6.68 1.94
C SER A 18 -4.61 7.47 1.30
N LYS A 19 -5.55 6.74 0.68
CA LYS A 19 -6.70 7.34 -0.01
C LYS A 19 -8.01 6.80 0.54
N LEU A 20 -8.99 7.70 0.66
CA LEU A 20 -10.34 7.33 1.01
C LEU A 20 -11.08 6.87 -0.25
N LEU A 21 -11.34 5.57 -0.33
CA LEU A 21 -12.35 5.00 -1.22
C LEU A 21 -13.73 5.49 -0.74
N LYS A 22 -14.23 6.59 -1.32
CA LYS A 22 -15.60 7.09 -1.07
C LYS A 22 -16.60 6.22 -1.84
N VAL A 23 -17.74 6.78 -2.27
CA VAL A 23 -18.83 6.08 -2.99
C VAL A 23 -18.34 5.23 -4.20
N ALA A 24 -17.19 5.54 -4.78
CA ALA A 24 -16.54 4.74 -5.81
C ALA A 24 -15.76 3.55 -5.22
N LYS A 25 -15.92 2.36 -5.83
CA LYS A 25 -15.24 1.12 -5.40
C LYS A 25 -13.75 1.08 -5.79
N THR A 26 -13.30 1.98 -6.66
CA THR A 26 -11.94 2.06 -7.20
C THR A 26 -11.41 3.50 -7.13
N VAL A 27 -10.09 3.63 -7.11
CA VAL A 27 -9.35 4.90 -7.26
C VAL A 27 -8.57 4.86 -8.55
N LYS A 28 -8.44 6.03 -9.19
CA LYS A 28 -7.47 6.28 -10.25
C LYS A 28 -6.57 7.45 -9.83
N GLU A 29 -5.27 7.32 -10.08
CA GLU A 29 -4.35 8.44 -9.85
C GLU A 29 -4.50 9.51 -10.93
N ASP A 30 -4.57 10.78 -10.51
CA ASP A 30 -4.50 11.94 -11.41
C ASP A 30 -3.09 12.12 -12.02
N ARG A 31 -2.07 11.59 -11.36
CA ARG A 31 -0.67 11.66 -11.78
C ARG A 31 0.01 10.31 -11.59
N PRO A 32 0.94 9.91 -12.48
CA PRO A 32 1.71 8.68 -12.29
C PRO A 32 2.31 8.62 -10.89
N VAL A 33 2.26 7.46 -10.25
CA VAL A 33 2.79 7.28 -8.89
C VAL A 33 4.28 7.61 -8.89
N THR A 34 4.64 8.76 -8.33
CA THR A 34 6.01 9.12 -7.98
C THR A 34 6.33 8.49 -6.63
N SER A 35 6.42 7.15 -6.58
CA SER A 35 6.89 6.51 -5.35
C SER A 35 8.38 6.80 -5.15
N GLN A 36 8.78 7.17 -3.93
CA GLN A 36 10.19 7.25 -3.57
C GLN A 36 10.85 5.91 -3.91
N GLU A 37 12.02 5.94 -4.54
CA GLU A 37 12.73 4.80 -5.18
C GLU A 37 12.75 3.51 -4.34
N THR A 38 12.67 3.62 -3.01
CA THR A 38 12.71 2.49 -2.06
C THR A 38 11.40 1.71 -1.92
N SER A 39 10.23 2.28 -2.25
CA SER A 39 8.92 1.65 -2.02
C SER A 39 8.34 0.91 -3.22
N TRP A 40 8.93 1.04 -4.41
CA TRP A 40 8.46 0.37 -5.64
C TRP A 40 8.27 -1.14 -5.49
N ARG A 41 9.04 -1.79 -4.61
CA ARG A 41 8.98 -3.24 -4.38
C ARG A 41 7.63 -3.74 -3.87
N TYR A 42 6.88 -2.92 -3.12
CA TYR A 42 5.59 -3.32 -2.55
C TYR A 42 4.39 -2.82 -3.37
N VAL A 43 4.63 -2.10 -4.47
CA VAL A 43 3.57 -1.51 -5.29
C VAL A 43 2.95 -2.56 -6.22
N ALA A 44 1.63 -2.70 -6.17
CA ALA A 44 0.89 -3.59 -7.07
C ALA A 44 1.01 -3.13 -8.53
N ALA A 45 0.96 -4.07 -9.46
CA ALA A 45 1.32 -3.80 -10.85
C ALA A 45 0.32 -2.86 -11.55
N GLU A 46 -0.96 -2.94 -11.19
CA GLU A 46 -2.03 -2.03 -11.64
C GLU A 46 -1.79 -0.57 -11.20
N VAL A 47 -1.20 -0.37 -10.02
CA VAL A 47 -0.82 0.97 -9.53
C VAL A 47 0.35 1.51 -10.36
N CYS A 48 1.35 0.68 -10.64
CA CYS A 48 2.49 1.04 -11.50
C CYS A 48 2.06 1.38 -12.94
N ARG A 49 1.01 0.71 -13.45
CA ARG A 49 0.45 0.97 -14.79
C ARG A 49 -0.56 2.13 -14.82
N ASN A 50 -0.80 2.79 -13.68
CA ASN A 50 -1.77 3.87 -13.55
C ASN A 50 -3.20 3.44 -13.95
N GLU A 51 -3.54 2.18 -13.66
CA GLU A 51 -4.86 1.59 -13.82
C GLU A 51 -5.76 1.94 -12.62
N GLU A 52 -7.06 1.66 -12.74
CA GLU A 52 -7.95 1.74 -11.59
C GLU A 52 -7.65 0.59 -10.62
N TYR A 53 -7.66 0.90 -9.33
CA TYR A 53 -7.33 -0.06 -8.29
C TYR A 53 -8.23 0.11 -7.05
N ASP A 54 -8.27 -0.90 -6.21
CA ASP A 54 -9.02 -0.91 -4.95
C ASP A 54 -8.12 -1.36 -3.79
N THR A 55 -8.72 -1.71 -2.65
CA THR A 55 -7.99 -2.21 -1.46
C THR A 55 -7.14 -3.47 -1.72
N LYS A 56 -7.27 -4.16 -2.86
CA LYS A 56 -6.45 -5.34 -3.18
C LYS A 56 -4.98 -5.02 -3.38
N VAL A 57 -4.65 -3.77 -3.70
CA VAL A 57 -3.25 -3.33 -3.77
C VAL A 57 -2.57 -3.43 -2.42
N ASP A 58 -3.29 -3.16 -1.32
CA ASP A 58 -2.77 -3.29 0.04
C ASP A 58 -2.53 -4.77 0.41
N VAL A 59 -3.39 -5.68 -0.09
CA VAL A 59 -3.24 -7.12 0.10
C VAL A 59 -1.98 -7.64 -0.61
N PHE A 60 -1.71 -7.15 -1.82
CA PHE A 60 -0.48 -7.45 -2.55
C PHE A 60 0.76 -7.02 -1.75
N SER A 61 0.77 -5.77 -1.28
CA SER A 61 1.88 -5.25 -0.46
C SER A 61 2.07 -6.06 0.82
N PHE A 62 0.97 -6.42 1.49
CA PHE A 62 1.01 -7.21 2.73
C PHE A 62 1.59 -8.62 2.51
N ALA A 63 1.27 -9.28 1.40
CA ALA A 63 1.82 -10.59 1.07
C ALA A 63 3.35 -10.55 0.92
N LEU A 64 3.89 -9.50 0.31
CA LEU A 64 5.34 -9.31 0.18
C LEU A 64 6.02 -9.02 1.52
N ILE A 65 5.37 -8.23 2.39
CA ILE A 65 5.85 -8.01 3.76
C ILE A 65 5.92 -9.33 4.53
N LEU A 66 4.87 -10.18 4.43
CA LEU A 66 4.87 -11.51 5.05
C LEU A 66 5.99 -12.41 4.52
N GLN A 67 6.28 -12.35 3.22
CA GLN A 67 7.39 -13.09 2.63
C GLN A 67 8.75 -12.66 3.20
N GLU A 68 8.95 -11.38 3.50
CA GLU A 68 10.21 -10.85 4.01
C GLU A 68 10.46 -11.19 5.49
N VAL A 69 9.39 -11.39 6.27
CA VAL A 69 9.48 -11.79 7.69
C VAL A 69 9.46 -13.31 7.89
N ASN A 70 9.53 -14.08 6.80
CA ASN A 70 9.52 -15.54 6.79
C ASN A 70 10.93 -16.14 6.88
#